data_AF-A0A424KS77-F1
#
_entry.id   AF-A0A424KS77-F1
#
_cell.length_a   1.000
_cell.length_b   1.000
_cell.length_c   1.000
_cell.angle_alpha   90.00
_cell.angle_beta   90.00
_cell.angle_gamma   90.00
#
_symmetry.space_group_name_H-M   'P 1'
#
loop_
_entity.id
_entity.type
_entity.pdbx_description
1 polymer ?
#
loop_
_entity_poly.entity_id
_entity_poly.type
_entity_poly.pdbx_seq_one_letter_code
_entity_poly.pdbx_strand_id
1 'polypeptide(L)'
;MSRSTLKVTTFLFALLLSTGSFAGAAPAEDVAADWRKDVDLSPVGDMAVHVQGRIKSLASHANGMMDAVSGPRSIAGQSPTFTYLDMLFRPDAYQDADCIYIKNKLVRNTIAAAIDAAEPGLKNRMEVFRTSGLISPELLDRPEVRPILSRMESDLIRTAKQIDAIKVARAVMSPSLLLDRLRVIPPATDDSDGAWHGLAEVMFLPLDSDVADAALEGLPEQSPIPGIDEARQRQAAGAWRDLVNAWSAQDAAGINAAGTSLAQTLRSMNPEAYPSSERLSWENWYFEADQLTRGWLLYMFSIIFLLLGVVYRWKWAMWTGFAIFFAAFGVQTFAVGLRWWISGRWPNSNMFEAVTTASWFGVLCAAFLEVAWLRKTAFRGLLPLGAAVTAMVALMTANFLPVYLNPNISNMMPVLHDVWLYIHTNVIIFSYALIFMASVTATLYLAYRLFGGKAVYARAGGAGALVLAGPDGHTLADLAEARRRDRLGEILDGSTMLLMELSFVLLWAGIVMGAIWADHSWGRPWGWDPKEVFALNTFVIFAILVHVRLKSRDKGLWTAILAVIGCGVMLFNWIVINFVISGLHSYA
;
A
#
# COMPACT_ATOMS: atom_id res chain seq x y z
N MET A 1 13.88 5.43 30.72
CA MET A 1 14.53 6.58 30.07
C MET A 1 15.99 6.62 30.51
N SER A 2 16.92 6.51 29.56
CA SER A 2 18.36 6.57 29.82
C SER A 2 18.80 8.02 30.11
N ARG A 3 19.85 8.23 30.89
CA ARG A 3 20.46 9.57 31.08
C ARG A 3 20.96 10.20 29.76
N SER A 4 21.14 9.42 28.70
CA SER A 4 21.43 9.92 27.34
C SER A 4 20.21 10.55 26.66
N THR A 5 19.02 9.96 26.84
CA THR A 5 17.76 10.46 26.25
C THR A 5 17.32 11.81 26.81
N LEU A 6 17.63 12.14 28.07
CA LEU A 6 17.32 13.45 28.62
C LEU A 6 18.22 14.55 28.01
N LYS A 7 19.47 14.21 27.65
CA LYS A 7 20.47 15.17 27.15
C LYS A 7 20.23 15.57 25.69
N VAL A 8 19.79 14.63 24.83
CA VAL A 8 19.48 14.92 23.42
C VAL A 8 18.27 15.85 23.29
N THR A 9 17.20 15.60 24.05
CA THR A 9 16.01 16.47 24.06
C THR A 9 16.32 17.85 24.66
N THR A 10 17.15 17.90 25.71
CA THR A 10 17.62 19.15 26.31
C THR A 10 18.49 19.94 25.34
N PHE A 11 19.18 19.29 24.39
CA PHE A 11 20.07 19.97 23.43
C PHE A 11 19.38 20.48 22.17
N LEU A 12 18.37 19.80 21.62
CA LEU A 12 17.48 20.42 20.62
C LEU A 12 16.88 21.72 21.20
N PHE A 13 16.53 21.70 22.49
CA PHE A 13 16.10 22.87 23.24
C PHE A 13 17.23 23.88 23.50
N ALA A 14 18.46 23.44 23.78
CA ALA A 14 19.60 24.31 24.07
C ALA A 14 20.22 24.98 22.82
N LEU A 15 20.20 24.30 21.67
CA LEU A 15 20.60 24.88 20.37
C LEU A 15 19.59 25.95 19.91
N LEU A 16 18.30 25.76 20.24
CA LEU A 16 17.25 26.79 20.11
C LEU A 16 17.44 27.96 21.09
N LEU A 17 18.13 27.76 22.22
CA LEU A 17 18.34 28.78 23.26
C LEU A 17 19.69 29.54 23.12
N SER A 18 20.71 28.95 22.49
CA SER A 18 22.02 29.60 22.29
C SER A 18 22.04 30.60 21.13
N THR A 19 21.00 30.63 20.30
CA THR A 19 20.75 31.66 19.28
C THR A 19 19.83 32.75 19.84
N GLY A 20 20.30 33.43 20.89
CA GLY A 20 19.54 34.44 21.62
C GLY A 20 19.02 35.60 20.77
N SER A 21 17.74 35.57 20.41
CA SER A 21 16.79 36.67 20.58
C SER A 21 15.36 36.15 20.41
N PHE A 22 14.71 35.86 21.54
CA PHE A 22 13.25 35.77 21.61
C PHE A 22 12.68 37.17 21.32
N ALA A 23 12.37 37.46 20.06
CA ALA A 23 11.45 38.53 19.72
C ALA A 23 10.02 37.98 19.94
N GLY A 24 9.28 38.66 20.82
CA GLY A 24 7.97 38.26 21.29
C GLY A 24 6.94 38.07 20.17
N ALA A 25 5.91 37.29 20.50
CA ALA A 25 4.71 37.13 19.72
C ALA A 25 4.19 38.50 19.21
N ALA A 26 4.33 38.72 17.90
CA ALA A 26 3.59 39.76 17.21
C ALA A 26 2.26 39.16 16.69
N PRO A 27 1.14 39.88 16.82
CA PRO A 27 -0.16 39.40 16.40
C PRO A 27 -0.27 39.35 14.87
N ALA A 28 -1.25 38.57 14.41
CA ALA A 28 -1.57 38.35 13.01
C ALA A 28 -1.71 39.65 12.19
N GLU A 29 -1.00 39.66 11.06
CA GLU A 29 -1.33 40.20 9.73
C GLU A 29 -0.05 40.72 9.07
N ASP A 30 0.69 39.81 8.44
CA ASP A 30 1.37 40.10 7.19
C ASP A 30 1.44 38.80 6.40
N VAL A 31 1.08 38.87 5.12
CA VAL A 31 1.23 37.77 4.16
C VAL A 31 2.73 37.64 3.87
N ALA A 32 3.49 37.21 4.87
CA ALA A 32 4.84 36.70 4.65
C ALA A 32 4.69 35.52 3.69
N ALA A 33 5.43 35.56 2.57
CA ALA A 33 5.51 34.44 1.65
C ALA A 33 5.75 33.17 2.49
N ASP A 34 4.89 32.18 2.31
CA ASP A 34 4.97 30.90 3.01
C ASP A 34 6.27 30.22 2.59
N TRP A 35 7.36 30.45 3.32
CA TRP A 35 8.73 29.99 3.03
C TRP A 35 8.77 28.50 2.69
N ARG A 36 7.81 27.73 3.22
CA ARG A 36 7.57 26.31 2.94
C ARG A 36 7.45 25.99 1.45
N LYS A 37 6.94 26.92 0.64
CA LYS A 37 6.77 26.76 -0.81
C LYS A 37 8.08 26.88 -1.59
N ASP A 38 9.04 27.59 -1.03
CA ASP A 38 10.36 27.84 -1.65
C ASP A 38 11.40 26.78 -1.23
N VAL A 39 11.04 25.85 -0.34
CA VAL A 39 11.90 24.74 0.07
C VAL A 39 11.84 23.62 -0.97
N ASP A 40 13.00 23.33 -1.56
CA ASP A 40 13.23 22.16 -2.41
C ASP A 40 13.84 21.03 -1.59
N LEU A 41 13.03 20.02 -1.30
CA LEU A 41 13.45 18.83 -0.56
C LEU A 41 13.86 17.67 -1.48
N SER A 42 13.90 17.83 -2.81
CA SER A 42 14.32 16.72 -3.69
C SER A 42 15.71 16.18 -3.37
N PRO A 43 16.77 17.00 -3.14
CA PRO A 43 18.09 16.49 -2.79
C PRO A 43 18.12 15.69 -1.48
N VAL A 44 17.35 16.14 -0.48
CA VAL A 44 17.26 15.52 0.84
C VAL A 44 16.37 14.29 0.80
N GLY A 45 15.26 14.34 0.06
CA GLY A 45 14.33 13.24 -0.15
C GLY A 45 14.97 12.05 -0.86
N ASP A 46 15.94 12.31 -1.76
CA ASP A 46 16.74 11.30 -2.46
C ASP A 46 17.90 10.74 -1.62
N MET A 47 18.04 11.12 -0.35
CA MET A 47 19.04 10.52 0.53
C MET A 47 18.68 9.08 0.87
N ALA A 48 19.68 8.21 0.93
CA ALA A 48 19.53 6.84 1.40
C ALA A 48 19.37 6.78 2.92
N VAL A 49 18.37 6.07 3.39
CA VAL A 49 18.12 5.74 4.79
C VAL A 49 18.07 4.23 4.94
N HIS A 50 18.86 3.69 5.86
CA HIS A 50 18.86 2.27 6.18
C HIS A 50 17.87 1.96 7.30
N VAL A 51 16.88 1.11 7.01
CA VAL A 51 15.83 0.72 7.95
C VAL A 51 15.72 -0.80 7.97
N GLN A 52 16.07 -1.39 9.11
CA GLN A 52 15.85 -2.81 9.42
C GLN A 52 16.44 -3.80 8.40
N GLY A 53 17.54 -3.45 7.71
CA GLY A 53 18.16 -4.30 6.68
C GLY A 53 17.80 -3.93 5.24
N ARG A 54 17.08 -2.83 5.02
CA ARG A 54 16.79 -2.29 3.68
C ARG A 54 17.18 -0.83 3.60
N ILE A 55 17.77 -0.45 2.46
CA ILE A 55 17.98 0.94 2.09
C ILE A 55 16.76 1.44 1.31
N LYS A 56 16.24 2.62 1.69
CA LYS A 56 15.14 3.33 1.03
C LYS A 56 15.49 4.81 0.91
N SER A 57 14.77 5.55 0.09
CA SER A 57 14.89 7.02 0.05
C SER A 57 14.33 7.66 1.33
N LEU A 58 14.82 8.84 1.71
CA LEU A 58 14.33 9.56 2.87
C LEU A 58 12.86 9.96 2.70
N ALA A 59 12.41 10.32 1.50
CA ALA A 59 10.99 10.62 1.28
C ALA A 59 10.11 9.37 1.48
N SER A 60 10.54 8.19 1.01
CA SER A 60 9.87 6.90 1.29
C SER A 60 9.87 6.58 2.79
N HIS A 61 10.98 6.84 3.49
CA HIS A 61 11.06 6.68 4.94
C HIS A 61 10.10 7.62 5.68
N ALA A 62 10.14 8.91 5.33
CA ALA A 62 9.30 9.95 5.91
C ALA A 62 7.82 9.66 5.66
N ASN A 63 7.44 9.20 4.47
CA ASN A 63 6.08 8.79 4.16
C ASN A 63 5.59 7.68 5.10
N GLY A 64 6.40 6.63 5.30
CA GLY A 64 6.06 5.54 6.23
C GLY A 64 5.94 5.97 7.69
N MET A 65 6.77 6.93 8.13
CA MET A 65 6.71 7.48 9.49
C MET A 65 5.51 8.41 9.68
N MET A 66 5.25 9.29 8.71
CA MET A 66 4.10 10.21 8.77
C MET A 66 2.77 9.49 8.59
N ASP A 67 2.71 8.41 7.82
CA ASP A 67 1.54 7.52 7.75
C ASP A 67 1.18 6.93 9.13
N ALA A 68 2.17 6.71 10.01
CA ALA A 68 1.91 6.27 11.38
C ALA A 68 1.33 7.38 12.27
N VAL A 69 1.51 8.65 11.90
CA VAL A 69 1.02 9.83 12.64
C VAL A 69 -0.31 10.32 12.07
N SER A 70 -0.33 10.77 10.81
CA SER A 70 -1.51 11.37 10.16
C SER A 70 -2.29 10.42 9.28
N GLY A 71 -1.85 9.15 9.14
CA GLY A 71 -2.45 8.23 8.19
C GLY A 71 -2.43 8.82 6.78
N PRO A 72 -3.51 8.63 5.98
CA PRO A 72 -3.55 9.09 4.59
C PRO A 72 -3.82 10.60 4.46
N ARG A 73 -3.77 11.36 5.56
CA ARG A 73 -4.03 12.80 5.57
C ARG A 73 -2.71 13.55 5.57
N SER A 74 -2.66 14.66 4.84
CA SER A 74 -1.56 15.62 4.93
C SER A 74 -1.76 16.53 6.14
N ILE A 75 -0.71 16.75 6.93
CA ILE A 75 -0.70 17.75 7.99
C ILE A 75 -0.44 19.10 7.33
N ALA A 76 -1.37 20.05 7.47
CA ALA A 76 -1.29 21.39 6.88
C ALA A 76 -0.99 21.44 5.36
N GLY A 77 -1.31 20.37 4.61
CA GLY A 77 -1.05 20.29 3.16
C GLY A 77 0.43 20.11 2.79
N GLN A 78 1.29 19.81 3.77
CA GLN A 78 2.74 19.66 3.59
C GLN A 78 3.10 18.26 3.09
N SER A 79 4.26 18.14 2.44
CA SER A 79 4.81 16.84 2.04
C SER A 79 5.25 16.04 3.27
N PRO A 80 5.16 14.70 3.25
CA PRO A 80 5.62 13.88 4.38
C PRO A 80 7.09 14.12 4.77
N THR A 81 7.96 14.38 3.78
CA THR A 81 9.38 14.72 4.00
C THR A 81 9.53 16.02 4.76
N PHE A 82 8.76 17.06 4.39
CA PHE A 82 8.76 18.34 5.08
C PHE A 82 8.30 18.15 6.53
N THR A 83 7.15 17.51 6.72
CA THR A 83 6.59 17.28 8.07
C THR A 83 7.52 16.47 8.96
N TYR A 84 8.19 15.45 8.40
CA TYR A 84 9.18 14.65 9.14
C TYR A 84 10.34 15.51 9.66
N LEU A 85 10.92 16.35 8.80
CA LEU A 85 12.04 17.22 9.17
C LEU A 85 11.57 18.36 10.09
N ASP A 86 10.39 18.92 9.86
CA ASP A 86 9.84 20.00 10.67
C ASP A 86 9.43 19.50 12.07
N MET A 87 8.92 18.27 12.21
CA MET A 87 8.71 17.64 13.53
C MET A 87 10.03 17.37 14.26
N LEU A 88 11.10 17.05 13.51
CA LEU A 88 12.43 16.81 14.07
C LEU A 88 13.08 18.11 14.59
N PHE A 89 13.01 19.19 13.81
CA PHE A 89 13.68 20.46 14.13
C PHE A 89 12.81 21.43 14.94
N ARG A 90 11.49 21.40 14.75
CA ARG A 90 10.52 22.30 15.38
C ARG A 90 9.34 21.53 16.00
N PRO A 91 9.58 20.63 16.97
CA PRO A 91 8.54 19.80 17.58
C PRO A 91 7.41 20.61 18.23
N ASP A 92 7.72 21.81 18.75
CA ASP A 92 6.74 22.67 19.42
C ASP A 92 5.63 23.15 18.48
N ALA A 93 5.91 23.25 17.17
CA ALA A 93 4.91 23.61 16.17
C ALA A 93 3.80 22.55 16.03
N TYR A 94 4.02 21.33 16.51
CA TYR A 94 3.11 20.19 16.36
C TYR A 94 2.39 19.78 17.66
N GLN A 95 2.63 20.46 18.78
CA GLN A 95 1.97 20.12 20.05
C GLN A 95 0.47 20.45 20.03
N ASP A 96 0.10 21.61 19.48
CA ASP A 96 -1.29 22.01 19.28
C ASP A 96 -1.76 21.88 17.83
N ALA A 97 -0.95 21.32 16.92
CA ALA A 97 -1.39 21.07 15.55
C ALA A 97 -2.24 19.79 15.47
N ASP A 98 -3.33 19.81 14.68
CA ASP A 98 -4.15 18.62 14.45
C ASP A 98 -3.41 17.63 13.51
N CYS A 99 -2.63 16.73 14.09
CA CYS A 99 -1.72 15.85 13.35
C CYS A 99 -1.95 14.35 13.57
N ILE A 100 -2.49 13.92 14.71
CA ILE A 100 -2.67 12.48 15.01
C ILE A 100 -4.00 12.01 14.41
N TYR A 101 -3.94 11.02 13.51
CA TYR A 101 -5.11 10.47 12.86
C TYR A 101 -5.71 9.28 13.63
N ILE A 102 -7.00 9.40 13.96
CA ILE A 102 -7.78 8.36 14.63
C ILE A 102 -8.83 7.82 13.67
N LYS A 103 -8.64 6.58 13.21
CA LYS A 103 -9.52 5.93 12.23
C LYS A 103 -10.93 5.68 12.79
N ASN A 104 -11.02 5.12 14.00
CA ASN A 104 -12.27 4.62 14.55
C ASN A 104 -13.22 5.75 14.97
N LYS A 105 -14.41 5.80 14.38
CA LYS A 105 -15.44 6.81 14.64
C LYS A 105 -15.94 6.79 16.10
N LEU A 106 -16.03 5.62 16.72
CA LEU A 106 -16.44 5.49 18.13
C LEU A 106 -15.44 6.19 19.05
N VAL A 107 -14.15 5.94 18.85
CA VAL A 107 -13.06 6.58 19.61
C VAL A 107 -13.11 8.10 19.42
N ARG A 108 -13.20 8.56 18.17
CA ARG A 108 -13.28 10.00 17.85
C ARG A 108 -14.45 10.69 18.53
N ASN A 109 -15.66 10.12 18.39
CA ASN A 109 -16.87 10.71 18.97
C ASN A 109 -16.79 10.78 20.51
N THR A 110 -16.18 9.77 21.13
CA THR A 110 -16.09 9.73 22.60
C THR A 110 -15.08 10.75 23.13
N ILE A 111 -13.93 10.90 22.47
CA ILE A 111 -12.94 11.94 22.80
C ILE A 111 -13.53 13.34 22.56
N ALA A 112 -14.14 13.55 21.39
CA ALA A 112 -14.76 14.82 21.03
C ALA A 112 -15.85 15.24 22.03
N ALA A 113 -16.74 14.30 22.42
CA ALA A 113 -17.79 14.59 23.38
C ALA A 113 -17.25 14.96 24.78
N ALA A 114 -16.12 14.38 25.20
CA ALA A 114 -15.48 14.72 26.46
C ALA A 114 -14.90 16.13 26.45
N ILE A 115 -14.23 16.51 25.35
CA ILE A 115 -13.68 17.86 25.16
C ILE A 115 -14.81 18.89 25.04
N ASP A 116 -15.86 18.59 24.26
CA ASP A 116 -17.02 19.47 24.09
C ASP A 116 -17.76 19.78 25.41
N ALA A 117 -17.78 18.81 26.33
CA ALA A 117 -18.38 18.94 27.65
C ALA A 117 -17.52 19.79 28.60
N ALA A 118 -16.19 19.68 28.49
CA ALA A 118 -15.24 20.43 29.32
C ALA A 118 -15.05 21.87 28.85
N GLU A 119 -14.96 22.09 27.53
CA GLU A 119 -14.69 23.40 26.94
C GLU A 119 -15.55 23.64 25.68
N PRO A 120 -16.72 24.30 25.84
CA PRO A 120 -17.63 24.56 24.73
C PRO A 120 -17.03 25.41 23.59
N GLY A 121 -15.96 26.16 23.85
CA GLY A 121 -15.25 26.96 22.84
C GLY A 121 -14.57 26.12 21.76
N LEU A 122 -14.26 24.86 22.02
CA LEU A 122 -13.58 23.96 21.08
C LEU A 122 -14.54 23.16 20.19
N LYS A 123 -15.85 23.36 20.30
CA LYS A 123 -16.87 22.60 19.55
C LYS A 123 -16.63 22.57 18.04
N ASN A 124 -16.27 23.70 17.45
CA ASN A 124 -15.99 23.78 16.02
C ASN A 124 -14.78 22.92 15.62
N ARG A 125 -13.70 22.96 16.42
CA ARG A 125 -12.51 22.13 16.22
C ARG A 125 -12.83 20.64 16.42
N MET A 126 -13.71 20.31 17.37
CA MET A 126 -14.16 18.93 17.60
C MET A 126 -15.05 18.38 16.48
N GLU A 127 -15.88 19.20 15.84
CA GLU A 127 -16.61 18.79 14.63
C GLU A 127 -15.66 18.53 13.44
N VAL A 128 -14.62 19.34 13.30
CA VAL A 128 -13.54 19.07 12.32
C VAL A 128 -12.83 17.75 12.67
N PHE A 129 -12.53 17.47 13.94
CA PHE A 129 -11.94 16.20 14.36
C PHE A 129 -12.85 14.99 14.09
N ARG A 130 -14.16 15.10 14.35
CA ARG A 130 -15.14 14.02 14.06
C ARG A 130 -15.16 13.63 12.58
N THR A 131 -14.93 14.60 11.69
CA THR A 131 -14.94 14.40 10.24
C THR A 131 -13.56 14.01 9.69
N SER A 132 -12.54 14.86 9.91
CA SER A 132 -11.17 14.68 9.43
C SER A 132 -10.46 13.50 10.09
N GLY A 133 -10.69 13.30 11.38
CA GLY A 133 -10.02 12.34 12.26
C GLY A 133 -8.68 12.80 12.81
N LEU A 134 -8.25 14.04 12.56
CA LEU A 134 -7.00 14.60 13.10
C LEU A 134 -7.24 15.34 14.42
N ILE A 135 -6.39 15.09 15.41
CA ILE A 135 -6.42 15.75 16.72
C ILE A 135 -4.99 16.11 17.15
N SER A 136 -4.86 17.18 17.94
CA SER A 136 -3.57 17.55 18.51
C SER A 136 -3.15 16.68 19.69
N PRO A 137 -1.83 16.46 19.87
CA PRO A 137 -1.29 15.81 21.06
C PRO A 137 -1.72 16.48 22.37
N GLU A 138 -1.77 17.82 22.40
CA GLU A 138 -2.15 18.58 23.58
C GLU A 138 -3.60 18.28 24.02
N LEU A 139 -4.53 18.18 23.06
CA LEU A 139 -5.93 17.82 23.36
C LEU A 139 -6.06 16.39 23.89
N LEU A 140 -5.20 15.47 23.46
CA LEU A 140 -5.16 14.10 23.98
C LEU A 140 -4.57 14.01 25.39
N ASP A 141 -3.72 14.96 25.79
CA ASP A 141 -3.11 15.03 27.11
C ASP A 141 -3.98 15.70 28.18
N ARG A 142 -5.14 16.22 27.79
CA ARG A 142 -6.08 16.83 28.71
C ARG A 142 -6.56 15.86 29.80
N PRO A 143 -6.77 16.36 31.05
CA PRO A 143 -7.14 15.52 32.18
C PRO A 143 -8.49 14.82 32.00
N GLU A 144 -9.39 15.37 31.18
CA GLU A 144 -10.70 14.77 30.87
C GLU A 144 -10.58 13.61 29.87
N VAL A 145 -9.56 13.62 29.01
CA VAL A 145 -9.35 12.64 27.94
C VAL A 145 -8.52 11.45 28.42
N ARG A 146 -7.51 11.67 29.27
CA ARG A 146 -6.61 10.59 29.77
C ARG A 146 -7.36 9.38 30.35
N PRO A 147 -8.36 9.52 31.26
CA PRO A 147 -9.08 8.37 31.80
C PRO A 147 -9.89 7.60 30.76
N ILE A 148 -10.38 8.31 29.73
CA ILE A 148 -11.15 7.71 28.62
C ILE A 148 -10.22 6.85 27.77
N LEU A 149 -9.02 7.35 27.45
CA LEU A 149 -8.02 6.58 26.71
C LEU A 149 -7.61 5.31 27.47
N SER A 150 -7.37 5.41 28.79
CA SER A 150 -7.06 4.22 29.61
C SER A 150 -8.20 3.20 29.65
N ARG A 151 -9.46 3.65 29.69
CA ARG A 151 -10.61 2.74 29.62
C ARG A 151 -10.68 2.06 28.25
N MET A 152 -10.49 2.81 27.17
CA MET A 152 -10.50 2.27 25.80
C MET A 152 -9.34 1.32 25.53
N GLU A 153 -8.20 1.53 26.17
CA GLU A 153 -7.07 0.61 26.10
C GLU A 153 -7.42 -0.78 26.66
N SER A 154 -8.24 -0.83 27.72
CA SER A 154 -8.66 -2.10 28.33
C SER A 154 -9.68 -2.89 27.49
N ASP A 155 -10.37 -2.27 26.53
CA ASP A 155 -11.27 -2.96 25.60
C ASP A 155 -10.48 -3.48 24.39
N LEU A 156 -9.95 -4.69 24.57
CA LEU A 156 -9.12 -5.42 23.60
C LEU A 156 -9.84 -5.72 22.27
N ILE A 157 -11.18 -5.73 22.26
CA ILE A 157 -11.94 -6.12 21.07
C ILE A 157 -12.23 -4.90 20.18
N ARG A 158 -12.58 -3.76 20.78
CA ARG A 158 -13.13 -2.63 20.01
C ARG A 158 -12.18 -1.45 19.85
N THR A 159 -11.38 -1.15 20.88
CA THR A 159 -10.68 0.15 20.94
C THR A 159 -9.18 0.06 21.21
N ALA A 160 -8.67 -1.00 21.83
CA ALA A 160 -7.26 -1.13 22.19
C ALA A 160 -6.30 -0.85 21.01
N LYS A 161 -6.52 -1.50 19.85
CA LYS A 161 -5.72 -1.28 18.64
C LYS A 161 -5.62 0.18 18.19
N GLN A 162 -6.67 0.97 18.46
CA GLN A 162 -6.69 2.39 18.11
C GLN A 162 -5.93 3.24 19.11
N ILE A 163 -5.99 2.88 20.39
CA ILE A 163 -5.21 3.55 21.44
C ILE A 163 -3.73 3.24 21.25
N ASP A 164 -3.37 2.01 20.89
CA ASP A 164 -2.00 1.65 20.53
C ASP A 164 -1.49 2.46 19.33
N ALA A 165 -2.34 2.67 18.31
CA ALA A 165 -1.98 3.53 17.17
C ALA A 165 -1.72 4.99 17.60
N ILE A 166 -2.50 5.53 18.53
CA ILE A 166 -2.25 6.87 19.11
C ILE A 166 -0.91 6.90 19.84
N LYS A 167 -0.58 5.88 20.63
CA LYS A 167 0.71 5.79 21.33
C LYS A 167 1.89 5.71 20.37
N VAL A 168 1.76 4.92 19.30
CA VAL A 168 2.76 4.82 18.24
C VAL A 168 2.93 6.17 17.54
N ALA A 169 1.84 6.85 17.17
CA ALA A 169 1.89 8.17 16.57
C ALA A 169 2.66 9.17 17.46
N ARG A 170 2.34 9.20 18.76
CA ARG A 170 3.06 10.05 19.73
C ARG A 170 4.53 9.71 19.85
N ALA A 171 4.88 8.42 19.84
CA ALA A 171 6.27 8.00 19.88
C ALA A 171 7.03 8.45 18.61
N VAL A 172 6.40 8.30 17.44
CA VAL A 172 6.95 8.72 16.13
C VAL A 172 7.15 10.23 16.06
N MET A 173 6.25 11.04 16.63
CA MET A 173 6.41 12.49 16.69
C MET A 173 7.60 12.96 17.55
N SER A 174 8.20 12.08 18.36
CA SER A 174 9.32 12.49 19.21
C SER A 174 10.59 12.75 18.38
N PRO A 175 11.25 13.91 18.51
CA PRO A 175 12.49 14.21 17.77
C PRO A 175 13.58 13.17 17.99
N SER A 176 13.67 12.64 19.20
CA SER A 176 14.64 11.59 19.54
C SER A 176 14.44 10.31 18.73
N LEU A 177 13.19 9.90 18.50
CA LEU A 177 12.92 8.69 17.71
C LEU A 177 13.14 8.97 16.23
N LEU A 178 12.70 10.13 15.72
CA LEU A 178 12.95 10.51 14.33
C LEU A 178 14.45 10.52 14.02
N LEU A 179 15.26 11.15 14.89
CA LEU A 179 16.71 11.21 14.75
C LEU A 179 17.38 9.84 14.84
N ASP A 180 16.97 8.98 15.79
CA ASP A 180 17.52 7.62 15.93
C ASP A 180 17.21 6.73 14.72
N ARG A 181 16.05 6.95 14.08
CA ARG A 181 15.66 6.24 12.85
C ARG A 181 16.34 6.76 11.59
N LEU A 182 16.98 7.93 11.65
CA LEU A 182 17.69 8.55 10.53
C LEU A 182 19.12 7.98 10.38
N ARG A 183 19.19 6.71 9.99
CA ARG A 183 20.45 5.98 9.70
C ARG A 183 20.88 6.24 8.25
N VAL A 184 21.64 7.30 8.02
CA VAL A 184 21.98 7.82 6.68
C VAL A 184 23.47 7.80 6.35
N ILE A 185 24.33 7.49 7.33
CA ILE A 185 25.77 7.42 7.14
C ILE A 185 26.11 5.99 6.72
N PRO A 186 26.66 5.78 5.51
CA PRO A 186 27.00 4.44 5.05
C PRO A 186 28.13 3.84 5.90
N PRO A 187 28.25 2.49 5.94
CA PRO A 187 29.33 1.84 6.67
C PRO A 187 30.70 2.13 6.01
N ALA A 188 31.77 1.76 6.71
CA ALA A 188 33.14 1.83 6.19
C ALA A 188 33.27 1.08 4.85
N THR A 189 34.23 1.48 4.02
CA THR A 189 34.50 0.86 2.71
C THR A 189 34.79 -0.64 2.81
N ASP A 190 35.33 -1.06 3.95
CA ASP A 190 35.86 -2.40 4.20
C ASP A 190 34.76 -3.38 4.64
N ASP A 191 33.57 -2.86 4.99
CA ASP A 191 32.41 -3.60 5.50
C ASP A 191 31.12 -3.09 4.81
N SER A 192 31.00 -3.37 3.51
CA SER A 192 29.86 -2.91 2.69
C SER A 192 28.50 -3.48 3.14
N ASP A 193 28.49 -4.58 3.89
CA ASP A 193 27.30 -5.20 4.51
C ASP A 193 27.04 -4.71 5.95
N GLY A 194 27.88 -3.80 6.46
CA GLY A 194 27.81 -3.25 7.81
C GLY A 194 26.55 -2.43 8.09
N ALA A 195 26.22 -2.28 9.38
CA ALA A 195 25.09 -1.46 9.81
C ALA A 195 25.37 0.02 9.58
N TRP A 196 24.47 0.73 8.90
CA TRP A 196 24.58 2.17 8.70
C TRP A 196 24.48 2.94 10.03
N HIS A 197 25.24 4.03 10.11
CA HIS A 197 25.32 4.88 11.29
C HIS A 197 24.26 6.00 11.26
N GLY A 198 23.87 6.45 12.46
CA GLY A 198 22.93 7.56 12.61
C GLY A 198 23.63 8.91 12.56
N LEU A 199 22.94 9.94 12.08
CA LEU A 199 23.45 11.32 12.17
C LEU A 199 23.72 11.77 13.61
N ALA A 200 22.99 11.20 14.57
CA ALA A 200 23.20 11.44 16.00
C ALA A 200 24.62 11.10 16.49
N GLU A 201 25.37 10.25 15.79
CA GLU A 201 26.72 9.81 16.16
C GLU A 201 27.81 10.81 15.74
N VAL A 202 27.53 11.67 14.76
CA VAL A 202 28.52 12.60 14.18
C VAL A 202 28.13 14.08 14.26
N MET A 203 26.86 14.40 14.54
CA MET A 203 26.36 15.78 14.46
C MET A 203 27.06 16.77 15.43
N PHE A 204 27.75 16.27 16.45
CA PHE A 204 28.51 17.07 17.42
C PHE A 204 30.03 16.96 17.23
N LEU A 205 30.50 16.44 16.10
CA LEU A 205 31.92 16.51 15.78
C LEU A 205 32.37 17.98 15.72
N PRO A 206 33.55 18.30 16.28
CA PRO A 206 34.18 19.60 16.10
C PRO A 206 34.41 19.86 14.60
N LEU A 207 34.07 21.05 14.14
CA LEU A 207 34.38 21.49 12.79
C LEU A 207 35.83 21.98 12.74
N ASP A 208 36.50 21.87 11.59
CA ASP A 208 37.91 22.27 11.40
C ASP A 208 38.12 23.81 11.48
N SER A 209 37.15 24.58 11.96
CA SER A 209 37.29 26.01 12.22
C SER A 209 38.03 26.26 13.53
N ASP A 210 39.01 27.18 13.54
CA ASP A 210 39.75 27.64 14.74
C ASP A 210 38.85 28.29 15.82
N VAL A 211 37.54 28.39 15.58
CA VAL A 211 36.55 28.91 16.52
C VAL A 211 36.00 27.74 17.33
N ALA A 212 36.23 27.77 18.65
CA ALA A 212 35.52 26.88 19.56
C ALA A 212 34.02 27.11 19.35
N ASP A 213 33.34 26.10 18.82
CA ASP A 213 31.92 26.20 18.53
C ASP A 213 31.19 26.25 19.87
N ALA A 214 30.82 27.46 20.31
CA ALA A 214 30.14 27.68 21.59
C ALA A 214 28.85 26.84 21.70
N ALA A 215 28.28 26.45 20.54
CA ALA A 215 27.15 25.53 20.47
C ALA A 215 27.48 24.10 20.96
N LEU A 216 28.74 23.67 20.95
CA LEU A 216 29.18 22.35 21.43
C LEU A 216 29.56 22.34 22.92
N GLU A 217 29.61 23.50 23.58
CA GLU A 217 30.05 23.61 24.97
C GLU A 217 29.03 22.92 25.92
N GLY A 218 29.51 21.94 26.70
CA GLY A 218 28.68 21.15 27.63
C GLY A 218 28.02 19.91 27.04
N LEU A 219 28.24 19.62 25.75
CA LEU A 219 27.83 18.37 25.12
C LEU A 219 28.83 17.22 25.37
N PRO A 220 28.39 15.95 25.27
CA PRO A 220 29.32 14.84 25.28
C PRO A 220 30.21 14.91 24.03
N GLU A 221 31.53 14.83 24.23
CA GLU A 221 32.49 14.70 23.14
C GLU A 221 32.15 13.47 22.29
N GLN A 222 32.03 13.69 20.98
CA GLN A 222 31.87 12.63 19.99
C GLN A 222 33.19 12.40 19.28
N SER A 223 33.55 11.14 19.11
CA SER A 223 34.69 10.74 18.28
C SER A 223 34.20 10.36 16.88
N PRO A 224 34.99 10.61 15.82
CA PRO A 224 34.67 10.13 14.48
C PRO A 224 34.46 8.62 14.46
N ILE A 225 33.56 8.17 13.60
CA ILE A 225 33.30 6.76 13.35
C ILE A 225 34.55 6.15 12.69
N PRO A 226 35.14 5.08 13.26
CA PRO A 226 36.31 4.43 12.67
C PRO A 226 36.00 3.86 11.28
N GLY A 227 36.97 3.96 10.35
CA GLY A 227 36.85 3.39 9.00
C GLY A 227 36.10 4.25 7.98
N ILE A 228 35.59 5.42 8.39
CA ILE A 228 35.01 6.42 7.49
C ILE A 228 35.89 7.68 7.53
N ASP A 229 36.11 8.32 6.38
CA ASP A 229 36.92 9.53 6.27
C ASP A 229 36.45 10.65 7.24
N GLU A 230 37.33 11.08 8.14
CA GLU A 230 36.99 12.04 9.19
C GLU A 230 36.58 13.41 8.63
N ALA A 231 37.24 13.86 7.55
CA ALA A 231 36.94 15.15 6.94
C ALA A 231 35.50 15.20 6.40
N ARG A 232 35.07 14.13 5.72
CA ARG A 232 33.67 13.99 5.27
C ARG A 232 32.69 13.89 6.43
N GLN A 233 33.04 13.22 7.52
CA GLN A 233 32.19 13.17 8.71
C GLN A 233 31.97 14.57 9.32
N ARG A 234 33.05 15.38 9.43
CA ARG A 234 32.96 16.78 9.88
C ARG A 234 32.15 17.63 8.90
N GLN A 235 32.32 17.44 7.59
CA GLN A 235 31.52 18.13 6.58
C GLN A 235 30.02 17.81 6.70
N ALA A 236 29.66 16.54 6.95
CA ALA A 236 28.27 16.15 7.16
C ALA A 236 27.70 16.72 8.46
N ALA A 237 28.50 16.77 9.53
CA ALA A 237 28.12 17.42 10.78
C ALA A 237 27.86 18.92 10.59
N GLY A 238 28.70 19.61 9.81
CA GLY A 238 28.53 21.02 9.45
C GLY A 238 27.27 21.24 8.62
N ALA A 239 27.09 20.49 7.55
CA ALA A 239 25.89 20.59 6.70
C ALA A 239 24.60 20.29 7.47
N TRP A 240 24.63 19.34 8.42
CA TRP A 240 23.50 19.06 9.31
C TRP A 240 23.20 20.25 10.24
N ARG A 241 24.23 20.87 10.82
CA ARG A 241 24.09 22.05 11.69
C ARG A 241 23.53 23.24 10.93
N ASP A 242 24.03 23.50 9.72
CA ASP A 242 23.53 24.54 8.83
C ASP A 242 22.06 24.29 8.47
N LEU A 243 21.69 23.03 8.22
CA LEU A 243 20.31 22.64 7.95
C LEU A 243 19.39 22.94 9.15
N VAL A 244 19.80 22.55 10.37
CA VAL A 244 19.03 22.83 11.59
C VAL A 244 18.88 24.34 11.83
N ASN A 245 19.97 25.09 11.65
CA ASN A 245 19.99 26.54 11.84
C ASN A 245 19.08 27.25 10.82
N ALA A 246 19.20 26.92 9.54
CA ALA A 246 18.36 27.47 8.48
C ALA A 246 16.89 27.11 8.67
N TRP A 247 16.59 25.88 9.12
CA TRP A 247 15.23 25.45 9.42
C TRP A 247 14.61 26.22 10.58
N SER A 248 15.39 26.45 11.65
CA SER A 248 14.98 27.22 12.81
C SER A 248 14.75 28.70 12.45
N ALA A 249 15.60 29.24 11.58
CA ALA A 249 15.48 30.59 11.03
C ALA A 249 14.38 30.74 9.95
N GLN A 250 13.79 29.63 9.49
CA GLN A 250 12.82 29.60 8.38
C GLN A 250 13.38 30.17 7.06
N ASP A 251 14.69 29.98 6.83
CA ASP A 251 15.38 30.42 5.61
C ASP A 251 15.38 29.31 4.56
N ALA A 252 14.48 29.41 3.58
CA ALA A 252 14.35 28.43 2.51
C ALA A 252 15.64 28.26 1.68
N ALA A 253 16.37 29.35 1.41
CA ALA A 253 17.60 29.28 0.63
C ALA A 253 18.71 28.54 1.39
N GLY A 254 18.84 28.83 2.69
CA GLY A 254 19.73 28.11 3.60
C GLY A 254 19.39 26.62 3.70
N ILE A 255 18.10 26.27 3.82
CA ILE A 255 17.64 24.87 3.87
C ILE A 255 18.02 24.13 2.59
N ASN A 256 17.78 24.72 1.42
CA ASN A 256 18.07 24.10 0.13
C ASN A 256 19.58 23.87 -0.07
N ALA A 257 20.40 24.87 0.30
CA ALA A 257 21.85 24.79 0.21
C ALA A 257 22.43 23.73 1.17
N ALA A 258 22.02 23.76 2.44
CA ALA A 258 22.49 22.82 3.46
C ALA A 258 22.03 21.39 3.16
N GLY A 259 20.78 21.21 2.73
CA GLY A 259 20.23 19.91 2.31
C GLY A 259 20.98 19.31 1.13
N THR A 260 21.30 20.12 0.12
CA THR A 260 22.11 19.69 -1.03
C THR A 260 23.52 19.29 -0.61
N SER A 261 24.17 20.11 0.23
CA SER A 261 25.50 19.81 0.76
C SER A 261 25.52 18.48 1.52
N LEU A 262 24.54 18.27 2.42
CA LEU A 262 24.42 17.05 3.21
C LEU A 262 24.24 15.81 2.32
N ALA A 263 23.32 15.87 1.35
CA ALA A 263 23.06 14.76 0.44
C ALA A 263 24.30 14.39 -0.40
N GLN A 264 25.03 15.39 -0.91
CA GLN A 264 26.26 15.17 -1.67
C GLN A 264 27.37 14.57 -0.80
N THR A 265 27.51 15.07 0.43
CA THR A 265 28.55 14.61 1.37
C THR A 265 28.33 13.15 1.73
N LEU A 266 27.11 12.78 2.13
CA LEU A 266 26.76 11.40 2.51
C LEU A 266 26.97 10.40 1.36
N ARG A 267 26.61 10.79 0.13
CA ARG A 267 26.84 9.96 -1.06
C ARG A 267 28.33 9.77 -1.36
N SER A 268 29.14 10.81 -1.10
CA SER A 268 30.59 10.75 -1.35
C SER A 268 31.34 9.88 -0.35
N MET A 269 30.80 9.65 0.86
CA MET A 269 31.47 8.90 1.94
C MET A 269 31.83 7.47 1.52
N ASN A 270 30.87 6.72 0.98
CA ASN A 270 31.08 5.36 0.48
C ASN A 270 30.24 5.13 -0.79
N PRO A 271 30.79 5.42 -1.99
CA PRO A 271 30.07 5.27 -3.25
C PRO A 271 29.70 3.83 -3.61
N GLU A 272 30.38 2.82 -3.03
CA GLU A 272 30.11 1.40 -3.30
C GLU A 272 28.90 0.90 -2.51
N ALA A 273 28.77 1.30 -1.24
CA ALA A 273 27.63 0.93 -0.39
C ALA A 273 26.39 1.80 -0.62
N TYR A 274 26.57 3.03 -1.12
CA TYR A 274 25.46 3.96 -1.35
C TYR A 274 24.71 3.61 -2.66
N PRO A 275 23.39 3.40 -2.64
CA PRO A 275 22.65 3.04 -3.85
C PRO A 275 22.63 4.18 -4.89
N SER A 276 22.42 3.83 -6.16
CA SER A 276 22.37 4.82 -7.24
C SER A 276 21.26 5.86 -7.01
N SER A 277 21.55 7.11 -7.34
CA SER A 277 20.58 8.22 -7.25
C SER A 277 19.34 7.97 -8.11
N GLU A 278 19.50 7.27 -9.24
CA GLU A 278 18.39 6.87 -10.09
C GLU A 278 17.40 5.96 -9.34
N ARG A 279 17.89 4.97 -8.57
CA ARG A 279 17.00 4.08 -7.82
C ARG A 279 16.19 4.82 -6.77
N LEU A 280 16.81 5.74 -6.03
CA LEU A 280 16.15 6.50 -4.96
C LEU A 280 15.13 7.50 -5.52
N SER A 281 15.48 8.19 -6.62
CA SER A 281 14.56 9.12 -7.30
C SER A 281 13.37 8.40 -7.93
N TRP A 282 13.56 7.21 -8.52
CA TRP A 282 12.46 6.36 -9.01
C TRP A 282 11.56 5.86 -7.88
N GLU A 283 12.12 5.55 -6.71
CA GLU A 283 11.32 5.22 -5.51
C GLU A 283 10.48 6.42 -5.08
N ASN A 284 11.05 7.63 -5.04
CA ASN A 284 10.33 8.86 -4.71
C ASN A 284 9.20 9.15 -5.69
N TRP A 285 9.51 9.13 -6.99
CA TRP A 285 8.52 9.34 -8.05
C TRP A 285 7.37 8.31 -7.98
N TYR A 286 7.68 7.06 -7.66
CA TYR A 286 6.65 6.02 -7.51
C TYR A 286 5.65 6.35 -6.39
N PHE A 287 6.10 6.93 -5.28
CA PHE A 287 5.21 7.38 -4.21
C PHE A 287 4.46 8.67 -4.56
N GLU A 288 5.11 9.65 -5.20
CA GLU A 288 4.48 10.88 -5.69
C GLU A 288 3.38 10.60 -6.73
N ALA A 289 3.56 9.56 -7.55
CA ALA A 289 2.59 9.13 -8.55
C ALA A 289 1.44 8.27 -7.97
N ASP A 290 1.21 8.28 -6.64
CA ASP A 290 0.23 7.43 -5.94
C ASP A 290 0.36 5.94 -6.31
N GLN A 291 1.59 5.46 -6.48
CA GLN A 291 1.91 4.09 -6.90
C GLN A 291 1.22 3.67 -8.21
N LEU A 292 0.79 4.65 -9.02
CA LEU A 292 0.00 4.49 -10.24
C LEU A 292 -1.36 3.81 -10.03
N THR A 293 -1.89 3.83 -8.80
CA THR A 293 -3.19 3.22 -8.46
C THR A 293 -4.35 3.91 -9.19
N ARG A 294 -4.22 5.19 -9.55
CA ARG A 294 -5.16 5.93 -10.43
C ARG A 294 -5.36 5.31 -11.82
N GLY A 295 -4.55 4.31 -12.20
CA GLY A 295 -4.76 3.47 -13.39
C GLY A 295 -6.14 2.81 -13.46
N TRP A 296 -6.89 2.73 -12.33
CA TRP A 296 -8.28 2.30 -12.32
C TRP A 296 -9.18 3.11 -13.28
N LEU A 297 -8.87 4.40 -13.50
CA LEU A 297 -9.61 5.24 -14.45
C LEU A 297 -9.48 4.73 -15.89
N LEU A 298 -8.29 4.27 -16.28
CA LEU A 298 -8.08 3.69 -17.62
C LEU A 298 -8.90 2.41 -17.78
N TYR A 299 -8.95 1.55 -16.77
CA TYR A 299 -9.83 0.38 -16.79
C TYR A 299 -11.31 0.78 -16.84
N MET A 300 -11.74 1.82 -16.12
CA MET A 300 -13.11 2.34 -16.20
C MET A 300 -13.47 2.79 -17.63
N PHE A 301 -12.60 3.56 -18.29
CA PHE A 301 -12.82 3.95 -19.69
C PHE A 301 -12.82 2.75 -20.63
N SER A 302 -11.92 1.80 -20.43
CA SER A 302 -11.90 0.53 -21.18
C SER A 302 -13.22 -0.21 -21.05
N ILE A 303 -13.76 -0.35 -19.83
CA ILE A 303 -15.06 -1.00 -19.57
C ILE A 303 -16.18 -0.34 -20.37
N ILE A 304 -16.26 0.99 -20.37
CA ILE A 304 -17.32 1.72 -21.11
C ILE A 304 -17.28 1.36 -22.60
N PHE A 305 -16.11 1.42 -23.23
CA PHE A 305 -15.95 1.12 -24.66
C PHE A 305 -16.09 -0.37 -24.98
N LEU A 306 -15.60 -1.25 -24.11
CA LEU A 306 -15.77 -2.70 -24.25
C LEU A 306 -17.25 -3.08 -24.13
N LEU A 307 -17.99 -2.50 -23.17
CA LEU A 307 -19.44 -2.69 -23.04
C LEU A 307 -20.18 -2.21 -24.29
N LEU A 308 -19.87 -1.02 -24.80
CA LEU A 308 -20.46 -0.51 -26.04
C LEU A 308 -20.17 -1.45 -27.23
N GLY A 309 -18.93 -1.93 -27.32
CA GLY A 309 -18.50 -2.86 -28.37
C GLY A 309 -19.20 -4.22 -28.28
N VAL A 310 -19.41 -4.76 -27.08
CA VAL A 310 -20.09 -6.04 -26.84
C VAL A 310 -21.60 -5.92 -27.04
N VAL A 311 -22.24 -4.90 -26.47
CA VAL A 311 -23.70 -4.71 -26.48
C VAL A 311 -24.21 -4.23 -27.85
N TYR A 312 -23.63 -3.16 -28.39
CA TYR A 312 -24.09 -2.56 -29.65
C TYR A 312 -23.36 -3.09 -30.88
N ARG A 313 -22.40 -4.01 -30.70
CA ARG A 313 -21.55 -4.57 -31.77
C ARG A 313 -20.80 -3.51 -32.56
N TRP A 314 -20.51 -2.38 -31.91
CA TRP A 314 -19.82 -1.26 -32.52
C TRP A 314 -18.32 -1.54 -32.61
N LYS A 315 -17.84 -1.80 -33.83
CA LYS A 315 -16.45 -2.20 -34.07
C LYS A 315 -15.44 -1.16 -33.58
N TRP A 316 -15.66 0.13 -33.82
CA TRP A 316 -14.74 1.18 -33.37
C TRP A 316 -14.67 1.26 -31.85
N ALA A 317 -15.82 1.24 -31.15
CA ALA A 317 -15.82 1.17 -29.69
C ALA A 317 -15.08 -0.06 -29.17
N MET A 318 -15.22 -1.22 -29.81
CA MET A 318 -14.49 -2.42 -29.44
C MET A 318 -12.97 -2.24 -29.57
N TRP A 319 -12.49 -1.66 -30.68
CA TRP A 319 -11.07 -1.38 -30.90
C TRP A 319 -10.53 -0.34 -29.92
N THR A 320 -11.28 0.73 -29.66
CA THR A 320 -10.93 1.74 -28.64
C THR A 320 -10.86 1.12 -27.25
N GLY A 321 -11.84 0.28 -26.88
CA GLY A 321 -11.84 -0.44 -25.61
C GLY A 321 -10.62 -1.35 -25.46
N PHE A 322 -10.23 -2.05 -26.51
CA PHE A 322 -8.98 -2.83 -26.52
C PHE A 322 -7.73 -1.96 -26.39
N ALA A 323 -7.63 -0.87 -27.14
CA ALA A 323 -6.48 0.03 -27.06
C ALA A 323 -6.30 0.57 -25.63
N ILE A 324 -7.38 1.03 -25.00
CA ILE A 324 -7.36 1.51 -23.62
C ILE A 324 -7.06 0.36 -22.64
N PHE A 325 -7.63 -0.83 -22.85
CA PHE A 325 -7.35 -2.02 -22.02
C PHE A 325 -5.85 -2.37 -22.01
N PHE A 326 -5.23 -2.44 -23.18
CA PHE A 326 -3.80 -2.75 -23.29
C PHE A 326 -2.92 -1.60 -22.77
N ALA A 327 -3.34 -0.34 -22.93
CA ALA A 327 -2.66 0.79 -22.31
C ALA A 327 -2.72 0.72 -20.77
N ALA A 328 -3.90 0.44 -20.21
CA ALA A 328 -4.09 0.25 -18.77
C ALA A 328 -3.23 -0.91 -18.24
N PHE A 329 -3.20 -2.03 -18.98
CA PHE A 329 -2.34 -3.16 -18.66
C PHE A 329 -0.84 -2.80 -18.71
N GLY A 330 -0.43 -1.98 -19.68
CA GLY A 330 0.94 -1.46 -19.76
C GLY A 330 1.32 -0.61 -18.55
N VAL A 331 0.44 0.32 -18.14
CA VAL A 331 0.65 1.14 -16.94
C VAL A 331 0.71 0.28 -15.68
N GLN A 332 -0.18 -0.71 -15.52
CA GLN A 332 -0.16 -1.61 -14.37
C GLN A 332 1.08 -2.51 -14.37
N THR A 333 1.51 -3.02 -15.53
CA THR A 333 2.73 -3.81 -15.66
C THR A 333 3.95 -2.99 -15.29
N PHE A 334 4.01 -1.73 -15.73
CA PHE A 334 5.06 -0.80 -15.32
C PHE A 334 5.04 -0.55 -13.81
N ALA A 335 3.87 -0.34 -13.20
CA ALA A 335 3.74 -0.13 -11.76
C ALA A 335 4.23 -1.32 -10.92
N VAL A 336 3.80 -2.54 -11.29
CA VAL A 336 4.22 -3.78 -10.61
C VAL A 336 5.71 -4.06 -10.85
N GLY A 337 6.20 -3.87 -12.08
CA GLY A 337 7.61 -4.05 -12.43
C GLY A 337 8.54 -3.05 -11.74
N LEU A 338 8.14 -1.77 -11.69
CA LEU A 338 8.87 -0.73 -10.96
C LEU A 338 8.93 -1.05 -9.47
N ARG A 339 7.82 -1.48 -8.87
CA ARG A 339 7.79 -1.92 -7.46
C ARG A 339 8.68 -3.14 -7.20
N TRP A 340 8.70 -4.11 -8.11
CA TRP A 340 9.59 -5.27 -8.04
C TRP A 340 11.06 -4.81 -8.04
N TRP A 341 11.43 -3.94 -8.99
CA TRP A 341 12.80 -3.43 -9.08
C TRP A 341 13.22 -2.61 -7.85
N ILE A 342 12.36 -1.69 -7.37
CA ILE A 342 12.63 -0.86 -6.17
C ILE A 342 12.81 -1.74 -4.93
N SER A 343 11.90 -2.69 -4.72
CA SER A 343 11.88 -3.52 -3.51
C SER A 343 12.94 -4.62 -3.51
N GLY A 344 13.52 -4.97 -4.67
CA GLY A 344 14.47 -6.06 -4.82
C GLY A 344 13.85 -7.45 -4.63
N ARG A 345 12.53 -7.53 -4.54
CA ARG A 345 11.76 -8.74 -4.30
C ARG A 345 10.45 -8.68 -5.06
N TRP A 346 9.84 -9.83 -5.31
CA TRP A 346 8.52 -9.80 -5.91
C TRP A 346 7.48 -9.21 -4.95
N PRO A 347 6.54 -8.38 -5.47
CA PRO A 347 5.56 -7.67 -4.66
C PRO A 347 4.38 -8.58 -4.26
N ASN A 348 4.53 -9.37 -3.20
CA ASN A 348 3.46 -10.14 -2.55
C ASN A 348 3.56 -10.16 -1.00
N SER A 349 4.27 -9.22 -0.37
CA SER A 349 4.53 -9.30 1.07
C SER A 349 3.43 -8.69 1.95
N ASN A 350 2.52 -7.91 1.37
CA ASN A 350 1.44 -7.25 2.09
C ASN A 350 0.16 -7.23 1.24
N MET A 351 -0.99 -6.92 1.85
CA MET A 351 -2.27 -6.85 1.14
C MET A 351 -2.28 -5.90 -0.07
N PHE A 352 -1.62 -4.73 0.00
CA PHE A 352 -1.56 -3.80 -1.14
C PHE A 352 -0.91 -4.47 -2.36
N GLU A 353 0.23 -5.11 -2.13
CA GLU A 353 0.99 -5.87 -3.11
C GLU A 353 0.18 -7.06 -3.64
N ALA A 354 -0.45 -7.84 -2.76
CA ALA A 354 -1.28 -8.96 -3.16
C ALA A 354 -2.47 -8.54 -4.04
N VAL A 355 -3.18 -7.45 -3.70
CA VAL A 355 -4.33 -6.95 -4.47
C VAL A 355 -3.92 -6.42 -5.85
N THR A 356 -2.84 -5.64 -5.91
CA THR A 356 -2.34 -5.05 -7.17
C THR A 356 -1.74 -6.11 -8.09
N THR A 357 -1.02 -7.08 -7.55
CA THR A 357 -0.48 -8.23 -8.28
C THR A 357 -1.58 -9.20 -8.72
N ALA A 358 -2.60 -9.47 -7.89
CA ALA A 358 -3.74 -10.32 -8.25
C ALA A 358 -4.49 -9.81 -9.48
N SER A 359 -4.81 -8.51 -9.48
CA SER A 359 -5.47 -7.89 -10.61
C SER A 359 -4.61 -7.90 -11.87
N TRP A 360 -3.29 -7.69 -11.74
CA TRP A 360 -2.36 -7.78 -12.87
C TRP A 360 -2.38 -9.18 -13.50
N PHE A 361 -2.35 -10.25 -12.69
CA PHE A 361 -2.45 -11.62 -13.20
C PHE A 361 -3.79 -11.90 -13.91
N GLY A 362 -4.90 -11.40 -13.37
CA GLY A 362 -6.21 -11.52 -14.03
C GLY A 362 -6.25 -10.86 -15.40
N VAL A 363 -5.70 -9.64 -15.50
CA VAL A 363 -5.58 -8.91 -16.77
C VAL A 363 -4.63 -9.60 -17.74
N LEU A 364 -3.48 -10.10 -17.26
CA LEU A 364 -2.54 -10.88 -18.07
C LEU A 364 -3.21 -12.13 -18.66
N CYS A 365 -3.96 -12.88 -17.85
CA CYS A 365 -4.67 -14.07 -18.32
C CYS A 365 -5.76 -13.70 -19.34
N ALA A 366 -6.56 -12.68 -19.08
CA ALA A 366 -7.56 -12.20 -20.04
C ALA A 366 -6.93 -11.74 -21.35
N ALA A 367 -5.83 -10.98 -21.28
CA ALA A 367 -5.08 -10.54 -22.45
C ALA A 367 -4.55 -11.74 -23.25
N PHE A 368 -3.93 -12.71 -22.58
CA PHE A 368 -3.39 -13.90 -23.22
C PHE A 368 -4.48 -14.75 -23.89
N LEU A 369 -5.55 -15.08 -23.17
CA LEU A 369 -6.67 -15.87 -23.71
C LEU A 369 -7.36 -15.14 -24.87
N GLU A 370 -7.54 -13.83 -24.75
CA GLU A 370 -8.12 -13.00 -25.80
C GLU A 370 -7.27 -13.05 -27.06
N VAL A 371 -5.96 -12.85 -26.95
CA VAL A 371 -5.02 -12.83 -28.09
C VAL A 371 -4.86 -14.20 -28.75
N ALA A 372 -4.73 -15.25 -27.94
CA ALA A 372 -4.38 -16.58 -28.43
C ALA A 372 -5.59 -17.38 -28.96
N TRP A 373 -6.76 -17.28 -28.32
CA TRP A 373 -7.91 -18.14 -28.66
C TRP A 373 -9.21 -17.39 -28.95
N LEU A 374 -9.48 -16.23 -28.34
CA LEU A 374 -10.82 -15.63 -28.39
C LEU A 374 -11.02 -14.58 -29.50
N ARG A 375 -9.96 -14.12 -30.17
CA ARG A 375 -10.06 -13.15 -31.29
C ARG A 375 -11.05 -13.57 -32.39
N LYS A 376 -11.21 -14.88 -32.60
CA LYS A 376 -12.03 -15.50 -33.66
C LYS A 376 -13.36 -16.06 -33.16
N THR A 377 -13.62 -16.03 -31.85
CA THR A 377 -14.81 -16.63 -31.25
C THR A 377 -15.82 -15.57 -30.86
N ALA A 378 -17.03 -15.99 -30.49
CA ALA A 378 -18.09 -15.08 -30.03
C ALA A 378 -17.81 -14.47 -28.64
N PHE A 379 -16.75 -14.92 -27.96
CA PHE A 379 -16.32 -14.47 -26.63
C PHE A 379 -15.46 -13.21 -26.65
N ARG A 380 -15.14 -12.68 -27.85
CA ARG A 380 -14.26 -11.53 -28.05
C ARG A 380 -14.68 -10.35 -27.16
N GLY A 381 -13.78 -9.89 -26.30
CA GLY A 381 -13.98 -8.72 -25.44
C GLY A 381 -14.67 -8.99 -24.11
N LEU A 382 -15.25 -10.18 -23.86
CA LEU A 382 -15.90 -10.49 -22.59
C LEU A 382 -14.91 -10.80 -21.46
N LEU A 383 -13.84 -11.55 -21.74
CA LEU A 383 -12.78 -11.79 -20.74
C LEU A 383 -12.01 -10.49 -20.41
N PRO A 384 -11.58 -9.68 -21.40
CA PRO A 384 -11.02 -8.35 -21.14
C PRO A 384 -11.95 -7.45 -20.34
N LEU A 385 -13.26 -7.48 -20.62
CA LEU A 385 -14.26 -6.73 -19.86
C LEU A 385 -14.29 -7.19 -18.39
N GLY A 386 -14.38 -8.49 -18.15
CA GLY A 386 -14.36 -9.06 -16.80
C GLY A 386 -13.08 -8.70 -16.04
N ALA A 387 -11.92 -8.87 -16.67
CA ALA A 387 -10.63 -8.50 -16.07
C ALA A 387 -10.50 -7.00 -15.82
N ALA A 388 -11.02 -6.15 -16.72
CA ALA A 388 -11.02 -4.71 -16.53
C ALA A 388 -11.87 -4.31 -15.31
N VAL A 389 -13.04 -4.94 -15.10
CA VAL A 389 -13.85 -4.73 -13.90
C VAL A 389 -13.10 -5.16 -12.64
N THR A 390 -12.48 -6.35 -12.66
CA THR A 390 -11.67 -6.85 -11.53
C THR A 390 -10.52 -5.90 -11.21
N ALA A 391 -9.76 -5.46 -12.22
CA ALA A 391 -8.63 -4.57 -12.03
C ALA A 391 -9.03 -3.16 -11.61
N MET A 392 -10.15 -2.63 -12.14
CA MET A 392 -10.73 -1.38 -11.69
C MET A 392 -11.06 -1.45 -10.20
N VAL A 393 -11.80 -2.48 -9.75
CA VAL A 393 -12.17 -2.62 -8.33
C VAL A 393 -10.95 -2.79 -7.44
N ALA A 394 -9.96 -3.60 -7.84
CA ALA A 394 -8.73 -3.81 -7.09
C ALA A 394 -7.92 -2.51 -6.92
N LEU A 395 -7.70 -1.77 -8.01
CA LEU A 395 -6.96 -0.52 -7.98
C LEU A 395 -7.73 0.62 -7.31
N MET A 396 -9.07 0.67 -7.43
CA MET A 396 -9.90 1.58 -6.64
C MET A 396 -9.77 1.29 -5.14
N THR A 397 -9.79 0.02 -4.76
CA THR A 397 -9.63 -0.39 -3.35
C THR A 397 -8.25 0.07 -2.84
N ALA A 398 -7.19 -0.15 -3.62
CA ALA A 398 -5.84 0.30 -3.29
C ALA A 398 -5.75 1.84 -3.14
N ASN A 399 -6.42 2.59 -4.02
CA ASN A 399 -6.41 4.06 -4.03
C ASN A 399 -7.26 4.66 -2.89
N PHE A 400 -8.44 4.11 -2.61
CA PHE A 400 -9.40 4.71 -1.66
C PHE A 400 -9.28 4.16 -0.23
N LEU A 401 -8.63 3.02 -0.02
CA LEU A 401 -8.48 2.39 1.30
C LEU A 401 -7.00 2.22 1.73
N PRO A 402 -6.14 3.25 1.63
CA PRO A 402 -4.72 3.14 2.01
C PRO A 402 -4.50 2.79 3.49
N VAL A 403 -5.48 3.11 4.36
CA VAL A 403 -5.46 2.75 5.79
C VAL A 403 -5.61 1.23 6.03
N TYR A 404 -6.05 0.49 5.03
CA TYR A 404 -6.16 -0.97 5.07
C TYR A 404 -5.15 -1.63 4.14
N LEU A 405 -4.83 -0.98 3.02
CA LEU A 405 -3.86 -1.40 2.02
C LEU A 405 -2.67 -0.45 2.06
N ASN A 406 -1.76 -0.67 3.00
CA ASN A 406 -0.59 0.19 3.18
C ASN A 406 0.34 0.08 1.94
N PRO A 407 0.55 1.18 1.18
CA PRO A 407 1.38 1.15 -0.03
C PRO A 407 2.88 1.15 0.27
N ASN A 408 3.29 1.46 1.50
CA ASN A 408 4.71 1.52 1.88
C ASN A 408 5.39 0.16 1.73
N ILE A 409 6.67 0.20 1.39
CA ILE A 409 7.43 -1.02 1.19
C ILE A 409 8.22 -1.33 2.48
N SER A 410 7.78 -2.38 3.17
CA SER A 410 8.40 -2.89 4.39
C SER A 410 9.29 -4.11 4.11
N ASN A 411 10.09 -4.47 5.11
CA ASN A 411 10.84 -5.71 5.10
C ASN A 411 9.89 -6.89 5.32
N MET A 412 10.20 -8.01 4.67
CA MET A 412 9.43 -9.24 4.82
C MET A 412 9.74 -9.85 6.17
N MET A 413 8.75 -10.46 6.83
CA MET A 413 9.04 -11.25 8.02
C MET A 413 9.91 -12.46 7.65
N PRO A 414 10.75 -12.98 8.55
CA PRO A 414 11.67 -14.08 8.26
C PRO A 414 10.98 -15.31 7.65
N VAL A 415 9.77 -15.65 8.12
CA VAL A 415 8.98 -16.78 7.61
C VAL A 415 8.57 -16.64 6.13
N LEU A 416 8.61 -15.42 5.58
CA LEU A 416 8.33 -15.17 4.16
C LEU A 416 9.53 -15.40 3.23
N HIS A 417 10.73 -15.66 3.77
CA HIS A 417 11.93 -15.95 2.98
C HIS A 417 12.00 -17.44 2.59
N ASP A 418 10.92 -17.96 1.99
CA ASP A 418 10.85 -19.33 1.49
C ASP A 418 10.32 -19.35 0.05
N VAL A 419 10.98 -20.13 -0.81
CA VAL A 419 10.58 -20.37 -2.20
C VAL A 419 9.19 -20.99 -2.26
N TRP A 420 8.83 -21.86 -1.30
CA TRP A 420 7.51 -22.47 -1.27
C TRP A 420 6.40 -21.46 -1.03
N LEU A 421 6.62 -20.48 -0.15
CA LEU A 421 5.66 -19.40 0.05
C LEU A 421 5.45 -18.61 -1.24
N TYR A 422 6.55 -18.33 -1.95
CA TYR A 422 6.52 -17.58 -3.19
C TYR A 422 5.66 -18.25 -4.26
N ILE A 423 5.87 -19.55 -4.47
CA ILE A 423 5.12 -20.35 -5.44
C ILE A 423 3.66 -20.48 -4.99
N HIS A 424 3.42 -20.88 -3.73
CA HIS A 424 2.09 -21.04 -3.16
C HIS A 424 1.25 -19.76 -3.30
N THR A 425 1.78 -18.64 -2.81
CA THR A 425 1.07 -17.36 -2.73
C THR A 425 0.71 -16.87 -4.13
N ASN A 426 1.63 -16.95 -5.10
CA ASN A 426 1.33 -16.57 -6.48
C ASN A 426 0.25 -17.45 -7.12
N VAL A 427 0.28 -18.76 -6.87
CA VAL A 427 -0.71 -19.68 -7.44
C VAL A 427 -2.10 -19.47 -6.83
N ILE A 428 -2.19 -19.24 -5.52
CA ILE A 428 -3.46 -18.89 -4.85
C ILE A 428 -3.97 -17.53 -5.32
N ILE A 429 -3.11 -16.51 -5.38
CA ILE A 429 -3.46 -15.18 -5.89
C ILE A 429 -4.01 -15.28 -7.32
N PHE A 430 -3.35 -16.07 -8.17
CA PHE A 430 -3.78 -16.26 -9.55
C PHE A 430 -5.14 -16.98 -9.64
N SER A 431 -5.35 -18.01 -8.83
CA SER A 431 -6.64 -18.69 -8.71
C SER A 431 -7.75 -17.73 -8.29
N TYR A 432 -7.51 -16.91 -7.26
CA TYR A 432 -8.50 -15.95 -6.74
C TYR A 432 -8.88 -14.89 -7.78
N ALA A 433 -7.92 -14.42 -8.57
CA ALA A 433 -8.20 -13.50 -9.68
C ALA A 433 -9.17 -14.13 -10.70
N LEU A 434 -8.98 -15.40 -11.04
CA LEU A 434 -9.85 -16.12 -11.98
C LEU A 434 -11.23 -16.40 -11.40
N ILE A 435 -11.34 -16.73 -10.11
CA ILE A 435 -12.62 -16.90 -9.41
C ILE A 435 -13.44 -15.60 -9.46
N PHE A 436 -12.79 -14.46 -9.19
CA PHE A 436 -13.45 -13.17 -9.26
C PHE A 436 -13.89 -12.83 -10.69
N MET A 437 -13.05 -13.10 -11.70
CA MET A 437 -13.46 -12.93 -13.10
C MET A 437 -14.64 -13.83 -13.48
N ALA A 438 -14.64 -15.09 -13.01
CA ALA A 438 -15.74 -16.03 -13.24
C ALA A 438 -17.04 -15.54 -12.59
N SER A 439 -16.96 -14.90 -11.42
CA SER A 439 -18.13 -14.35 -10.74
C SER A 439 -18.70 -13.12 -11.45
N VAL A 440 -17.85 -12.30 -12.09
CA VAL A 440 -18.31 -11.20 -12.96
C VAL A 440 -19.08 -11.74 -14.16
N THR A 441 -18.54 -12.74 -14.88
CA THR A 441 -19.25 -13.34 -16.02
C THR A 441 -20.51 -14.10 -15.60
N ALA A 442 -20.49 -14.75 -14.43
CA ALA A 442 -21.66 -15.40 -13.84
C ALA A 442 -22.77 -14.39 -13.48
N THR A 443 -22.40 -13.25 -12.90
CA THR A 443 -23.34 -12.18 -12.54
C THR A 443 -24.01 -11.60 -13.78
N LEU A 444 -23.24 -11.41 -14.86
CA LEU A 444 -23.79 -11.01 -16.16
C LEU A 444 -24.78 -12.06 -16.71
N TYR A 445 -24.50 -13.35 -16.56
CA TYR A 445 -25.43 -14.42 -16.94
C TYR A 445 -26.72 -14.37 -16.12
N LEU A 446 -26.63 -14.16 -14.80
CA LEU A 446 -27.80 -14.02 -13.94
C LEU A 446 -28.64 -12.80 -14.33
N ALA A 447 -28.01 -11.65 -14.59
CA ALA A 447 -28.70 -10.47 -15.08
C ALA A 447 -29.41 -10.76 -16.41
N TYR A 448 -28.75 -11.43 -17.35
CA TYR A 448 -29.37 -11.88 -18.61
C TYR A 448 -30.60 -12.76 -18.36
N ARG A 449 -30.55 -13.70 -17.42
CA ARG A 449 -31.70 -14.56 -17.06
C ARG A 449 -32.83 -13.77 -16.40
N LEU A 450 -32.52 -12.77 -15.58
CA LEU A 450 -33.50 -11.89 -14.94
C LEU A 450 -34.24 -11.00 -15.95
N PHE A 451 -33.55 -10.51 -16.99
CA PHE A 451 -34.16 -9.70 -18.05
C PHE A 451 -34.85 -10.53 -19.16
N GLY A 452 -35.31 -11.74 -18.84
CA GLY A 452 -36.08 -12.59 -19.76
C GLY A 452 -35.24 -13.46 -20.70
N GLY A 453 -33.93 -13.58 -20.46
CA GLY A 453 -33.05 -14.49 -21.19
C GLY A 453 -33.43 -15.96 -20.98
N LYS A 454 -33.41 -16.76 -22.06
CA LYS A 454 -33.78 -18.19 -22.01
C LYS A 454 -32.81 -19.03 -21.18
N ALA A 455 -33.28 -20.20 -20.73
CA ALA A 455 -32.47 -21.21 -20.06
C ALA A 455 -31.53 -21.89 -21.06
N VAL A 456 -30.41 -21.23 -21.35
CA VAL A 456 -29.40 -21.73 -22.29
C VAL A 456 -28.08 -21.91 -21.54
N TYR A 457 -27.38 -22.99 -21.84
CA TYR A 457 -26.10 -23.34 -21.23
C TYR A 457 -25.12 -23.75 -22.31
N ALA A 458 -23.83 -23.49 -22.07
CA ALA A 458 -22.79 -24.00 -22.93
C ALA A 458 -22.77 -25.54 -22.84
N ARG A 459 -23.10 -26.22 -23.95
CA ARG A 459 -22.91 -27.68 -24.06
C ARG A 459 -21.44 -28.09 -23.90
N ALA A 460 -20.51 -27.16 -24.07
CA ALA A 460 -19.09 -27.33 -23.85
C ALA A 460 -18.50 -26.19 -22.97
N GLY A 461 -18.04 -26.57 -21.77
CA GLY A 461 -16.91 -25.94 -21.05
C GLY A 461 -15.60 -26.67 -21.40
N GLY A 462 -14.46 -26.33 -20.82
CA GLY A 462 -13.13 -26.80 -21.21
C GLY A 462 -12.96 -28.33 -21.35
N ALA A 463 -11.96 -28.73 -22.15
CA ALA A 463 -11.61 -30.10 -22.59
C ALA A 463 -12.68 -30.87 -23.39
N GLY A 464 -13.96 -30.78 -23.07
CA GLY A 464 -15.05 -31.48 -23.80
C GLY A 464 -15.27 -30.96 -25.23
N ALA A 465 -14.85 -29.73 -25.52
CA ALA A 465 -14.86 -29.16 -26.87
C ALA A 465 -13.83 -29.80 -27.83
N LEU A 466 -12.86 -30.58 -27.31
CA LEU A 466 -11.86 -31.27 -28.13
C LEU A 466 -12.30 -32.69 -28.54
N VAL A 467 -13.41 -33.21 -27.99
CA VAL A 467 -13.77 -34.63 -28.15
C VAL A 467 -15.18 -34.87 -28.71
N LEU A 468 -16.10 -33.89 -28.70
CA LEU A 468 -17.48 -34.14 -29.13
C LEU A 468 -17.88 -33.34 -30.38
N ALA A 469 -17.37 -33.81 -31.53
CA ALA A 469 -18.11 -33.72 -32.79
C ALA A 469 -18.94 -35.00 -32.93
N GLY A 470 -20.20 -34.97 -32.45
CA GLY A 470 -21.17 -36.05 -32.66
C GLY A 470 -21.98 -35.87 -33.95
N PRO A 471 -22.53 -36.95 -34.52
CA PRO A 471 -22.79 -37.11 -35.96
C PRO A 471 -24.23 -36.79 -36.39
N ASP A 472 -24.93 -35.82 -35.79
CA ASP A 472 -26.35 -35.61 -36.09
C ASP A 472 -26.60 -34.27 -36.81
N GLY A 473 -26.89 -34.41 -38.11
CA GLY A 473 -27.10 -33.33 -39.06
C GLY A 473 -28.37 -32.51 -38.80
N HIS A 474 -28.17 -31.21 -38.65
CA HIS A 474 -29.19 -30.19 -38.82
C HIS A 474 -28.69 -29.14 -39.84
N THR A 475 -29.58 -28.69 -40.72
CA THR A 475 -29.30 -27.79 -41.84
C THR A 475 -28.79 -26.43 -41.34
N LEU A 476 -27.73 -25.93 -42.01
CA LEU A 476 -26.88 -24.82 -41.56
C LEU A 476 -27.57 -23.45 -41.45
N ALA A 477 -28.73 -23.27 -42.09
CA ALA A 477 -29.43 -21.98 -42.17
C ALA A 477 -30.38 -21.73 -40.98
N ASP A 478 -31.17 -22.73 -40.57
CA ASP A 478 -32.09 -22.59 -39.43
C ASP A 478 -31.35 -22.52 -38.08
N LEU A 479 -30.18 -23.15 -38.00
CA LEU A 479 -29.27 -23.03 -36.86
C LEU A 479 -28.59 -21.64 -36.78
N ALA A 480 -28.56 -20.86 -37.86
CA ALA A 480 -27.84 -19.57 -37.91
C ALA A 480 -28.69 -18.41 -37.37
N GLU A 481 -30.00 -18.41 -37.64
CA GLU A 481 -30.96 -17.39 -37.19
C GLU A 481 -31.29 -17.56 -35.69
N ALA A 482 -31.54 -18.79 -35.23
CA ALA A 482 -31.75 -19.12 -33.82
C ALA A 482 -30.47 -18.92 -32.96
N ARG A 483 -29.28 -19.13 -33.54
CA ARG A 483 -27.97 -18.87 -32.89
C ARG A 483 -27.70 -17.41 -32.52
N ARG A 484 -28.41 -16.45 -33.12
CA ARG A 484 -28.02 -15.04 -33.04
C ARG A 484 -28.41 -14.34 -31.74
N ARG A 485 -29.51 -14.77 -31.10
CA ARG A 485 -30.03 -14.20 -29.83
C ARG A 485 -29.76 -15.06 -28.61
N ASP A 486 -29.72 -16.39 -28.77
CA ASP A 486 -29.47 -17.35 -27.68
C ASP A 486 -27.95 -17.56 -27.39
N ARG A 487 -27.05 -16.95 -28.18
CA ARG A 487 -25.58 -17.04 -28.00
C ARG A 487 -25.07 -16.41 -26.72
N LEU A 488 -25.65 -15.30 -26.25
CA LEU A 488 -25.09 -14.53 -25.13
C LEU A 488 -25.10 -15.36 -23.84
N GLY A 489 -26.19 -16.06 -23.55
CA GLY A 489 -26.29 -16.96 -22.39
C GLY A 489 -25.27 -18.10 -22.44
N GLU A 490 -25.13 -18.76 -23.60
CA GLU A 490 -24.12 -19.81 -23.80
C GLU A 490 -22.69 -19.29 -23.62
N ILE A 491 -22.42 -18.07 -24.11
CA ILE A 491 -21.11 -17.44 -24.02
C ILE A 491 -20.79 -17.07 -22.57
N LEU A 492 -21.72 -16.46 -21.84
CA LEU A 492 -21.48 -16.09 -20.44
C LEU A 492 -21.30 -17.33 -19.54
N ASP A 493 -22.10 -18.38 -19.75
CA ASP A 493 -21.95 -19.65 -19.05
C ASP A 493 -20.63 -20.37 -19.42
N GLY A 494 -20.28 -20.41 -20.71
CA GLY A 494 -19.04 -21.02 -21.19
C GLY A 494 -17.77 -20.31 -20.70
N SER A 495 -17.77 -18.98 -20.66
CA SER A 495 -16.68 -18.19 -20.05
C SER A 495 -16.56 -18.45 -18.55
N THR A 496 -17.69 -18.47 -17.85
CA THR A 496 -17.72 -18.76 -16.40
C THR A 496 -17.15 -20.15 -16.13
N MET A 497 -17.55 -21.16 -16.91
CA MET A 497 -17.03 -22.52 -16.81
C MET A 497 -15.52 -22.61 -17.03
N LEU A 498 -15.02 -22.01 -18.11
CA LEU A 498 -13.59 -22.02 -18.44
C LEU A 498 -12.75 -21.42 -17.29
N LEU A 499 -13.15 -20.24 -16.81
CA LEU A 499 -12.46 -19.56 -15.72
C LEU A 499 -12.55 -20.35 -14.42
N MET A 500 -13.72 -20.93 -14.14
CA MET A 500 -13.95 -21.74 -12.94
C MET A 500 -13.09 -22.99 -12.93
N GLU A 501 -13.06 -23.76 -14.02
CA GLU A 501 -12.26 -24.98 -14.15
C GLU A 501 -10.76 -24.68 -13.98
N LEU A 502 -10.25 -23.64 -14.65
CA LEU A 502 -8.86 -23.21 -14.49
C LEU A 502 -8.57 -22.79 -13.04
N SER A 503 -9.47 -22.01 -12.45
CA SER A 503 -9.31 -21.54 -11.07
C SER A 503 -9.36 -22.69 -10.06
N PHE A 504 -10.18 -23.71 -10.29
CA PHE A 504 -10.35 -24.87 -9.42
C PHE A 504 -9.08 -25.72 -9.37
N VAL A 505 -8.45 -25.97 -10.53
CA VAL A 505 -7.16 -26.69 -10.61
C VAL A 505 -6.06 -25.90 -9.89
N LEU A 506 -5.99 -24.59 -10.10
CA LEU A 506 -5.01 -23.74 -9.44
C LEU A 506 -5.27 -23.60 -7.93
N LEU A 507 -6.53 -23.55 -7.50
CA LEU A 507 -6.91 -23.51 -6.09
C LEU A 507 -6.47 -24.78 -5.39
N TRP A 508 -6.74 -25.93 -6.01
CA TRP A 508 -6.30 -27.23 -5.50
C TRP A 508 -4.78 -27.29 -5.36
N ALA A 509 -4.05 -26.94 -6.42
CA ALA A 509 -2.59 -26.92 -6.41
C ALA A 509 -2.06 -25.97 -5.33
N GLY A 510 -2.66 -24.78 -5.22
CA GLY A 510 -2.35 -23.79 -4.20
C GLY A 510 -2.54 -24.34 -2.79
N ILE A 511 -3.67 -24.99 -2.48
CA ILE A 511 -3.92 -25.61 -1.16
C ILE A 511 -2.86 -26.66 -0.84
N VAL A 512 -2.51 -27.52 -1.80
CA VAL A 512 -1.47 -28.55 -1.62
C VAL A 512 -0.10 -27.92 -1.37
N MET A 513 0.30 -26.92 -2.15
CA MET A 513 1.56 -26.19 -1.95
C MET A 513 1.58 -25.42 -0.63
N GLY A 514 0.43 -24.92 -0.18
CA GLY A 514 0.29 -24.27 1.12
C GLY A 514 0.52 -25.24 2.26
N ALA A 515 0.01 -26.47 2.14
CA ALA A 515 0.26 -27.53 3.12
C ALA A 515 1.75 -27.91 3.21
N ILE A 516 2.45 -27.98 2.07
CA ILE A 516 3.91 -28.24 2.04
C ILE A 516 4.68 -27.11 2.76
N TRP A 517 4.34 -25.86 2.45
CA TRP A 517 4.97 -24.71 3.09
C TRP A 517 4.67 -24.63 4.60
N ALA A 518 3.44 -24.92 5.01
CA ALA A 518 3.05 -24.94 6.42
C ALA A 518 3.82 -26.02 7.20
N ASP A 519 4.04 -27.19 6.60
CA ASP A 519 4.85 -28.25 7.20
C ASP A 519 6.31 -27.79 7.40
N HIS A 520 6.89 -27.14 6.39
CA HIS A 520 8.25 -26.61 6.47
C HIS A 520 8.40 -25.47 7.49
N SER A 521 7.39 -24.60 7.61
CA SER A 521 7.46 -23.39 8.46
C SER A 521 7.01 -23.62 9.90
N TRP A 522 6.02 -24.48 10.12
CA TRP A 522 5.34 -24.66 11.41
C TRP A 522 5.32 -26.12 11.88
N GLY A 523 5.95 -27.04 11.15
CA GLY A 523 6.05 -28.46 11.51
C GLY A 523 4.74 -29.25 11.41
N ARG A 524 3.74 -28.72 10.69
CA ARG A 524 2.48 -29.41 10.39
C ARG A 524 1.88 -28.92 9.07
N PRO A 525 1.26 -29.81 8.27
CA PRO A 525 0.72 -29.44 6.95
C PRO A 525 -0.63 -28.72 7.00
N TRP A 526 -1.32 -28.71 8.15
CA TRP A 526 -2.63 -28.05 8.29
C TRP A 526 -2.88 -27.61 9.72
N GLY A 527 -3.46 -26.43 9.88
CA GLY A 527 -3.67 -25.75 11.14
C GLY A 527 -5.11 -25.48 11.57
N TRP A 528 -6.11 -25.73 10.73
CA TRP A 528 -7.52 -25.40 10.96
C TRP A 528 -7.74 -23.92 11.32
N ASP A 529 -6.82 -23.04 10.94
CA ASP A 529 -7.04 -21.62 11.12
C ASP A 529 -8.09 -21.11 10.13
N PRO A 530 -8.72 -19.95 10.39
CA PRO A 530 -9.80 -19.48 9.53
C PRO A 530 -9.38 -19.35 8.06
N LYS A 531 -8.14 -18.98 7.72
CA LYS A 531 -7.76 -18.82 6.31
C LYS A 531 -7.75 -20.13 5.55
N GLU A 532 -7.17 -21.16 6.15
CA GLU A 532 -7.14 -22.52 5.62
C GLU A 532 -8.56 -23.11 5.50
N VAL A 533 -9.40 -22.94 6.52
CA VAL A 533 -10.79 -23.44 6.52
C VAL A 533 -11.61 -22.79 5.41
N PHE A 534 -11.50 -21.48 5.23
CA PHE A 534 -12.25 -20.79 4.18
C PHE A 534 -11.70 -21.06 2.76
N ALA A 535 -10.40 -21.33 2.61
CA ALA A 535 -9.84 -21.85 1.36
C ALA A 535 -10.43 -23.22 1.02
N LEU A 536 -10.52 -24.13 2.01
CA LEU A 536 -11.17 -25.43 1.85
C LEU A 536 -12.67 -25.30 1.53
N ASN A 537 -13.39 -24.41 2.20
CA ASN A 537 -14.81 -24.15 1.91
C ASN A 537 -15.02 -23.69 0.47
N THR A 538 -14.15 -22.81 -0.03
CA THR A 538 -14.17 -22.35 -1.42
C THR A 538 -13.96 -23.52 -2.38
N PHE A 539 -12.98 -24.39 -2.10
CA PHE A 539 -12.73 -25.60 -2.87
C PHE A 539 -13.95 -26.54 -2.90
N VAL A 540 -14.58 -26.79 -1.74
CA VAL A 540 -15.78 -27.64 -1.63
C VAL A 540 -16.95 -27.08 -2.43
N ILE A 541 -17.18 -25.77 -2.40
CA ILE A 541 -18.26 -25.13 -3.18
C ILE A 541 -18.05 -25.36 -4.68
N PHE A 542 -16.82 -25.29 -5.17
CA PHE A 542 -16.53 -25.54 -6.59
C PHE A 542 -16.60 -27.02 -6.96
N ALA A 543 -16.20 -27.92 -6.07
CA ALA A 543 -16.44 -29.35 -6.26
C ALA A 543 -17.96 -29.65 -6.36
N ILE A 544 -18.77 -29.02 -5.49
CA ILE A 544 -20.24 -29.09 -5.55
C ILE A 544 -20.75 -28.51 -6.87
N LEU A 545 -20.20 -27.38 -7.33
CA LEU A 545 -20.58 -26.75 -8.60
C LEU A 545 -20.42 -27.71 -9.78
N VAL A 546 -19.25 -28.34 -9.89
CA VAL A 546 -18.99 -29.34 -10.94
C VAL A 546 -20.00 -30.49 -10.85
N HIS A 547 -20.25 -31.01 -9.64
CA HIS A 547 -21.20 -32.11 -9.43
C HIS A 547 -22.65 -31.74 -9.76
N VAL A 548 -23.12 -30.58 -9.28
CA VAL A 548 -24.48 -30.09 -9.52
C VAL A 548 -24.71 -29.85 -11.02
N ARG A 549 -23.71 -29.36 -11.74
CA ARG A 549 -23.80 -29.15 -13.20
C ARG A 549 -24.01 -30.45 -13.98
N LEU A 550 -23.45 -31.57 -13.52
CA LEU A 550 -23.65 -32.87 -14.17
C LEU A 550 -25.10 -33.37 -14.01
N LYS A 551 -25.75 -33.06 -12.88
CA LYS A 551 -27.08 -33.58 -12.52
C LYS A 551 -28.24 -32.62 -12.82
N SER A 552 -27.99 -31.32 -12.86
CA SER A 552 -29.04 -30.31 -12.98
C SER A 552 -29.61 -30.18 -14.39
N ARG A 553 -30.91 -29.87 -14.46
CA ARG A 553 -31.63 -29.55 -15.71
C ARG A 553 -31.28 -28.15 -16.24
N ASP A 554 -31.11 -27.17 -15.35
CA ASP A 554 -30.71 -25.79 -15.71
C ASP A 554 -29.24 -25.55 -15.32
N LYS A 555 -28.33 -26.08 -16.14
CA LYS A 555 -26.90 -26.10 -15.88
C LYS A 555 -26.30 -24.70 -15.73
N GLY A 556 -26.73 -23.76 -16.56
CA GLY A 556 -26.20 -22.40 -16.59
C GLY A 556 -26.58 -21.60 -15.35
N LEU A 557 -27.84 -21.71 -14.90
CA LEU A 557 -28.31 -21.03 -13.68
C LEU A 557 -27.52 -21.47 -12.44
N TRP A 558 -27.42 -22.78 -12.21
CA TRP A 558 -26.73 -23.30 -11.02
C TRP A 558 -25.24 -23.02 -11.04
N THR A 559 -24.62 -23.04 -12.22
CA THR A 559 -23.22 -22.64 -12.40
C THR A 559 -23.02 -21.20 -11.98
N ALA A 560 -23.86 -20.29 -12.47
CA ALA A 560 -23.70 -18.88 -12.18
C ALA A 560 -23.95 -18.58 -10.69
N ILE A 561 -24.97 -19.18 -10.07
CA ILE A 561 -25.25 -19.03 -8.64
C ILE A 561 -24.06 -19.52 -7.80
N LEU A 562 -23.58 -20.74 -8.05
CA LEU A 562 -22.50 -21.32 -7.24
C LEU A 562 -21.15 -20.62 -7.48
N ALA A 563 -20.89 -20.10 -8.69
CA ALA A 563 -19.72 -19.28 -8.95
C ALA A 563 -19.73 -17.98 -8.14
N VAL A 564 -20.89 -17.30 -8.06
CA VAL A 564 -21.06 -16.10 -7.23
C VAL A 564 -20.94 -16.42 -5.75
N ILE A 565 -21.56 -17.51 -5.26
CA ILE A 565 -21.44 -17.95 -3.86
C ILE A 565 -20.00 -18.28 -3.50
N GLY A 566 -19.30 -19.07 -4.33
CA GLY A 566 -17.91 -19.43 -4.08
C GLY A 566 -16.98 -18.22 -4.10
N CYS A 567 -17.20 -17.25 -5.00
CA CYS A 567 -16.52 -15.96 -4.95
C CYS A 567 -16.84 -15.18 -3.67
N GLY A 568 -18.07 -15.21 -3.18
CA GLY A 568 -18.45 -14.59 -1.90
C GLY A 568 -17.72 -15.19 -0.71
N VAL A 569 -17.58 -16.52 -0.66
CA VAL A 569 -16.83 -17.23 0.38
C VAL A 569 -15.33 -16.95 0.29
N MET A 570 -14.78 -16.90 -0.93
CA MET A 570 -13.40 -16.49 -1.17
C MET A 570 -13.15 -15.04 -0.72
N LEU A 571 -14.04 -14.09 -1.04
CA LEU A 571 -13.93 -12.70 -0.60
C LEU A 571 -14.08 -12.57 0.91
N PHE A 572 -14.94 -13.38 1.54
CA PHE A 572 -15.00 -13.46 3.00
C PHE A 572 -13.65 -13.89 3.58
N ASN A 573 -13.01 -14.91 3.00
CA ASN A 573 -11.67 -15.33 3.39
C ASN A 573 -10.67 -14.17 3.28
N TRP A 574 -10.62 -13.53 2.12
CA TRP A 574 -9.58 -12.58 1.82
C TRP A 574 -9.80 -11.19 2.43
N ILE A 575 -11.03 -10.81 2.74
CA ILE A 575 -11.35 -9.50 3.33
C ILE A 575 -11.61 -9.64 4.82
N VAL A 576 -12.59 -10.46 5.21
CA VAL A 576 -13.04 -10.51 6.61
C VAL A 576 -11.97 -11.12 7.50
N ILE A 577 -11.36 -12.24 7.09
CA ILE A 577 -10.34 -12.87 7.93
C ILE A 577 -9.12 -11.94 8.07
N ASN A 578 -8.67 -11.31 6.99
CA ASN A 578 -7.53 -10.39 7.01
C ASN A 578 -7.76 -9.13 7.86
N PHE A 579 -8.96 -8.56 7.85
CA PHE A 579 -9.21 -7.30 8.54
C PHE A 579 -9.86 -7.43 9.92
N VAL A 580 -10.48 -8.57 10.22
CA VAL A 580 -11.29 -8.77 11.44
C VAL A 580 -10.70 -9.82 12.38
N ILE A 581 -10.03 -10.86 11.86
CA ILE A 581 -9.59 -12.00 12.68
C ILE A 581 -8.06 -12.05 12.75
N SER A 582 -7.52 -12.08 13.97
CA SER A 582 -6.10 -12.33 14.21
C SER A 582 -5.79 -13.83 14.15
N GLY A 583 -4.98 -14.26 13.18
CA GLY A 583 -4.40 -15.61 13.08
C GLY A 583 -2.92 -15.61 12.65
N LEU A 584 -2.32 -16.80 12.52
CA LEU A 584 -0.91 -16.97 12.09
C LEU A 584 -0.61 -16.28 10.75
N HIS A 585 -1.62 -16.11 9.91
CA HIS A 585 -1.54 -15.46 8.62
C HIS A 585 -1.77 -13.94 8.64
N SER A 586 -1.92 -13.28 9.80
CA SER A 586 -2.32 -11.84 9.90
C SER A 586 -1.29 -10.85 9.35
N TYR A 587 -0.15 -11.34 8.87
CA TYR A 587 0.90 -10.55 8.24
C TYR A 587 0.64 -10.27 6.75
N ALA A 588 -0.21 -11.08 6.11
CA ALA A 588 -0.55 -10.95 4.70
C ALA A 588 -1.69 -9.96 4.53
#